data_AF-A0A550C467-F1
#
_entry.id   AF-A0A550C467-F1
#
_cell.length_a   1.000
_cell.length_b   1.000
_cell.length_c   1.000
_cell.angle_alpha   90.00
_cell.angle_beta   90.00
_cell.angle_gamma   90.00
#
_symmetry.space_group_name_H-M   'P 1'
#
loop_
_entity.id
_entity.type
_entity.pdbx_description
1 polymer ?
#
loop_
_entity_poly.entity_id
_entity_poly.type
_entity_poly.pdbx_seq_one_letter_code
_entity_poly.pdbx_strand_id
1 'polypeptide(L)'
;MSAPITVIPTAPSECEICGEPEGRDVQLLRCSTCKDRFYCSTLCQKIDWKQHKKNCSLLPVPLVPIPVSPSAELTAEVERAGAALERVADAWHYDETIPSAEKNGAKLQHATFKSLAGYEVAPPFNWKSTQLNKMAAPNRTLHVFMRLYWMDTVSRVQTDASRREWLTTLKDTPVSEYLMTIVPEKALARPGELSIGEYEALQQLVGSSSFPRRVRRGTIDASPEDGRWLSLALIHMQTVRPCLLDYVT
;
A
#
# COMPACT_ATOMS: atom_id res chain seq x y z
N MET A 1 -6.40 21.17 14.37
CA MET A 1 -5.45 20.94 13.25
C MET A 1 -4.14 20.49 13.86
N SER A 2 -3.66 19.28 13.54
CA SER A 2 -2.39 18.79 14.11
C SER A 2 -1.22 19.65 13.61
N ALA A 3 -0.26 19.97 14.49
CA ALA A 3 0.90 20.78 14.15
C ALA A 3 1.74 20.11 13.03
N PRO A 4 2.45 20.89 12.18
CA PRO A 4 3.35 20.33 11.18
C PRO A 4 4.41 19.45 11.85
N ILE A 5 4.63 18.25 11.30
CA ILE A 5 5.59 17.28 11.86
C ILE A 5 6.82 17.27 10.97
N THR A 6 8.00 17.48 11.54
CA THR A 6 9.26 17.25 10.80
C THR A 6 9.62 15.78 10.92
N VAL A 7 9.23 15.00 9.91
CA VAL A 7 9.62 13.59 9.78
C VAL A 7 10.49 13.47 8.56
N ILE A 8 11.73 13.08 8.79
CA ILE A 8 12.73 12.89 7.77
C ILE A 8 13.39 11.54 8.07
N PRO A 9 13.33 10.56 7.16
CA PRO A 9 14.05 9.30 7.33
C PRO A 9 15.53 9.55 7.60
N THR A 10 16.10 8.82 8.56
CA THR A 10 17.53 8.89 8.86
C THR A 10 18.33 8.30 7.71
N ALA A 11 19.46 8.93 7.37
CA ALA A 11 20.33 8.37 6.35
C ALA A 11 20.97 7.06 6.85
N PRO A 12 21.06 6.03 5.99
CA PRO A 12 21.87 4.86 6.28
C PRO A 12 23.37 5.21 6.25
N SER A 13 24.21 4.28 6.66
CA SER A 13 25.68 4.44 6.61
C SER A 13 26.30 4.11 5.25
N GLU A 14 25.51 3.69 4.27
CA GLU A 14 25.98 3.29 2.94
C GLU A 14 24.92 3.51 1.87
N CYS A 15 25.35 3.54 0.61
CA CYS A 15 24.45 3.64 -0.52
C CYS A 15 23.58 2.38 -0.66
N GLU A 16 22.27 2.55 -0.75
CA GLU A 16 21.32 1.42 -0.87
C GLU A 16 21.39 0.68 -2.22
N ILE A 17 22.22 1.14 -3.16
CA ILE A 17 22.32 0.58 -4.52
C ILE A 17 23.65 -0.14 -4.75
N CYS A 18 24.76 0.43 -4.27
CA CYS A 18 26.10 -0.15 -4.48
C CYS A 18 26.85 -0.47 -3.19
N GLY A 19 26.28 -0.17 -2.01
CA GLY A 19 26.93 -0.41 -0.71
C GLY A 19 28.12 0.51 -0.41
N GLU A 20 28.35 1.55 -1.21
CA GLU A 20 29.45 2.50 -0.95
C GLU A 20 29.19 3.20 0.39
N PRO A 21 30.10 3.09 1.38
CA PRO A 21 29.90 3.66 2.70
C PRO A 21 29.95 5.20 2.68
N GLU A 22 29.18 5.82 3.56
CA GLU A 22 29.33 7.24 3.85
C GLU A 22 30.70 7.50 4.49
N GLY A 23 31.40 8.54 4.02
CA GLY A 23 32.74 8.85 4.45
C GLY A 23 33.04 10.34 4.35
N ARG A 24 34.29 10.73 4.64
CA ARG A 24 34.71 12.14 4.57
C ARG A 24 34.49 12.75 3.19
N ASP A 25 34.68 11.95 2.14
CA ASP A 25 34.61 12.38 0.74
C ASP A 25 33.31 11.95 0.03
N VAL A 26 32.48 11.13 0.67
CA VAL A 26 31.23 10.59 0.11
C VAL A 26 30.09 10.90 1.08
N GLN A 27 29.26 11.88 0.73
CA GLN A 27 28.00 12.17 1.44
C GLN A 27 26.84 11.55 0.68
N LEU A 28 25.94 10.87 1.39
CA LEU A 28 24.78 10.27 0.75
C LEU A 28 23.77 11.35 0.32
N LEU A 29 23.43 11.32 -0.96
CA LEU A 29 22.31 12.04 -1.53
C LEU A 29 21.02 11.33 -1.14
N ARG A 30 19.95 12.09 -0.95
CA ARG A 30 18.60 11.53 -0.79
C ARG A 30 17.72 11.87 -1.98
N CYS A 31 16.75 11.01 -2.26
CA CYS A 31 15.69 11.32 -3.20
C CYS A 31 14.96 12.61 -2.77
N SER A 32 14.92 13.62 -3.64
CA SER A 32 14.31 14.91 -3.34
C SER A 32 12.79 14.83 -3.14
N THR A 33 12.14 13.82 -3.70
CA THR A 33 10.68 13.62 -3.65
C THR A 33 10.25 12.89 -2.38
N CYS A 34 10.71 11.65 -2.18
CA CYS A 34 10.29 10.82 -1.04
C CYS A 34 11.17 10.97 0.20
N LYS A 35 12.41 11.44 0.02
CA LYS A 35 13.42 11.57 1.09
C LYS A 35 13.79 10.26 1.77
N ASP A 36 13.33 9.13 1.26
CA ASP A 36 13.42 7.80 1.88
C ASP A 36 14.28 6.80 1.07
N ARG A 37 14.99 7.30 0.05
CA ARG A 37 16.01 6.53 -0.67
C ARG A 37 17.31 7.31 -0.75
N PHE A 38 18.43 6.62 -0.56
CA PHE A 38 19.75 7.19 -0.36
C PHE A 38 20.78 6.61 -1.35
N TYR A 39 21.59 7.51 -1.92
CA TYR A 39 22.49 7.22 -3.02
C TYR A 39 23.84 7.91 -2.79
N CYS A 40 24.97 7.25 -3.08
CA CYS A 40 26.27 7.94 -3.08
C CYS A 40 26.41 8.93 -4.26
N SER A 41 25.59 8.77 -5.32
CA SER A 41 25.67 9.59 -6.52
C SER A 41 24.36 9.62 -7.32
N THR A 42 24.26 10.58 -8.23
CA THR A 42 23.14 10.65 -9.20
C THR A 42 23.13 9.46 -10.17
N LEU A 43 24.27 8.78 -10.35
CA LEU A 43 24.35 7.56 -11.15
C LEU A 43 23.57 6.43 -10.47
N CYS A 44 23.81 6.19 -9.17
CA CYS A 44 23.08 5.19 -8.39
C CYS A 44 21.57 5.49 -8.36
N GLN A 45 21.19 6.77 -8.24
CA GLN A 45 19.78 7.18 -8.34
C GLN A 45 19.17 6.81 -9.71
N LYS A 46 19.89 7.04 -10.82
CA LYS A 46 19.40 6.72 -12.18
C LYS A 46 19.26 5.21 -12.40
N ILE A 47 20.20 4.42 -11.87
CA ILE A 47 20.16 2.95 -11.91
C ILE A 47 18.89 2.45 -11.20
N ASP A 48 18.66 2.95 -9.98
CA ASP A 48 17.52 2.56 -9.14
C ASP A 48 16.17 3.07 -9.67
N TRP A 49 16.15 4.19 -10.40
CA TRP A 49 14.92 4.88 -10.80
C TRP A 49 13.88 3.99 -11.47
N LYS A 50 14.30 2.96 -12.22
CA LYS A 50 13.39 1.99 -12.84
C LYS A 50 12.50 1.29 -11.82
N GLN A 51 13.04 0.95 -10.66
CA GLN A 51 12.34 0.32 -9.55
C GLN A 51 11.76 1.38 -8.62
N HIS A 52 12.58 2.34 -8.17
CA HIS A 52 12.18 3.35 -7.20
C HIS A 52 10.94 4.16 -7.61
N LYS A 53 10.78 4.52 -8.89
CA LYS A 53 9.66 5.36 -9.35
C LYS A 53 8.27 4.78 -9.08
N LYS A 54 8.15 3.46 -8.87
CA LYS A 54 6.88 2.81 -8.51
C LYS A 54 6.47 3.15 -7.07
N ASN A 55 7.48 3.41 -6.25
CA ASN A 55 7.38 3.56 -4.81
C ASN A 55 7.79 4.96 -4.33
N CYS A 56 8.08 5.86 -5.29
CA CYS A 56 8.45 7.23 -5.01
C CYS A 56 7.19 8.09 -4.95
N SER A 57 6.94 8.69 -3.79
CA SER A 57 5.83 9.61 -3.54
C SER A 57 6.31 10.76 -2.66
N LEU A 58 5.63 11.90 -2.75
CA LEU A 58 6.05 13.12 -2.07
C LEU A 58 6.05 12.94 -0.54
N LEU A 59 7.16 13.29 0.12
CA LEU A 59 7.21 13.53 1.56
C LEU A 59 7.42 15.04 1.80
N PRO A 60 6.35 15.81 2.06
CA PRO A 60 6.49 17.22 2.38
C PRO A 60 7.19 17.39 3.73
N VAL A 61 8.09 18.36 3.81
CA VAL A 61 8.81 18.72 5.04
C VAL A 61 8.69 20.24 5.22
N PRO A 62 7.96 20.74 6.23
CA PRO A 62 7.26 19.95 7.25
C PRO A 62 6.06 19.17 6.69
N LEU A 63 5.72 18.04 7.31
CA LEU A 63 4.57 17.22 6.94
C LEU A 63 3.29 17.91 7.40
N VAL A 64 2.53 18.43 6.44
CA VAL A 64 1.20 19.03 6.67
C VAL A 64 0.13 17.96 6.47
N PRO A 65 -0.67 17.61 7.50
CA PRO A 65 -1.73 16.62 7.37
C PRO A 65 -2.84 17.09 6.42
N ILE A 66 -3.33 16.17 5.60
CA ILE A 66 -4.58 16.29 4.85
C ILE A 66 -5.59 15.41 5.58
N PRO A 67 -6.44 15.99 6.45
CA PRO A 67 -7.39 15.21 7.21
C PRO A 67 -8.38 14.51 6.27
N VAL A 68 -8.60 13.24 6.52
CA VAL A 68 -9.72 12.48 5.95
C VAL A 68 -10.69 12.24 7.10
N SER A 69 -11.96 12.50 6.88
CA SER A 69 -13.02 12.26 7.86
C SER A 69 -14.00 11.25 7.30
N PRO A 70 -14.68 10.45 8.15
CA PRO A 70 -15.70 9.54 7.67
C PRO A 70 -16.80 10.34 6.96
N SER A 71 -17.21 9.86 5.79
CA SER A 71 -18.30 10.46 5.03
C SER A 71 -19.19 9.35 4.47
N ALA A 72 -20.43 9.69 4.15
CA ALA A 72 -21.37 8.75 3.52
C ALA A 72 -20.83 8.28 2.16
N GLU A 73 -20.21 9.18 1.39
CA GLU A 73 -19.61 8.88 0.09
C GLU A 73 -18.43 7.92 0.21
N LEU A 74 -17.53 8.14 1.18
CA LEU A 74 -16.39 7.24 1.41
C LEU A 74 -16.86 5.86 1.86
N THR A 75 -17.84 5.84 2.76
CA THR A 75 -18.41 4.59 3.29
C THR A 75 -19.07 3.79 2.17
N ALA A 76 -19.93 4.43 1.37
CA ALA A 76 -20.61 3.79 0.25
C ALA A 76 -19.63 3.28 -0.82
N GLU A 77 -18.58 4.05 -1.13
CA GLU A 77 -17.57 3.63 -2.11
C GLU A 77 -16.80 2.40 -1.62
N VAL A 78 -16.46 2.37 -0.33
CA VAL A 78 -15.75 1.26 0.28
C VAL A 78 -16.59 0.00 0.39
N GLU A 79 -17.89 0.13 0.71
CA GLU A 79 -18.85 -0.98 0.68
C GLU A 79 -19.01 -1.53 -0.73
N ARG A 80 -19.11 -0.66 -1.75
CA ARG A 80 -19.21 -1.04 -3.16
C ARG A 80 -17.98 -1.79 -3.64
N ALA A 81 -16.78 -1.33 -3.26
CA ALA A 81 -15.51 -2.01 -3.51
C ALA A 81 -15.45 -3.37 -2.79
N GLY A 82 -15.89 -3.43 -1.53
CA GLY A 82 -15.98 -4.66 -0.73
C GLY A 82 -16.83 -5.72 -1.41
N ALA A 83 -18.06 -5.36 -1.77
CA ALA A 83 -18.98 -6.25 -2.48
C ALA A 83 -18.42 -6.72 -3.84
N ALA A 84 -17.63 -5.90 -4.53
CA ALA A 84 -16.96 -6.32 -5.76
C ALA A 84 -15.89 -7.39 -5.51
N LEU A 85 -15.10 -7.25 -4.44
CA LEU A 85 -14.10 -8.25 -4.06
C LEU A 85 -14.74 -9.53 -3.54
N GLU A 86 -15.82 -9.45 -2.76
CA GLU A 86 -16.56 -10.63 -2.29
C GLU A 86 -17.07 -11.46 -3.46
N ARG A 87 -17.70 -10.83 -4.47
CA ARG A 87 -18.10 -11.53 -5.71
C ARG A 87 -16.95 -12.23 -6.42
N VAL A 88 -15.74 -11.65 -6.38
CA VAL A 88 -14.55 -12.29 -6.96
C VAL A 88 -14.09 -13.45 -6.08
N ALA A 89 -14.01 -13.25 -4.77
CA ALA A 89 -13.58 -14.27 -3.82
C ALA A 89 -14.53 -15.49 -3.82
N ASP A 90 -15.85 -15.25 -3.83
CA ASP A 90 -16.89 -16.27 -3.91
C ASP A 90 -16.83 -17.02 -5.25
N ALA A 91 -16.60 -16.33 -6.36
CA ALA A 91 -16.41 -16.99 -7.65
C ALA A 91 -15.09 -17.78 -7.73
N TRP A 92 -14.11 -17.41 -6.91
CA TRP A 92 -12.83 -18.11 -6.78
C TRP A 92 -12.86 -19.22 -5.74
N HIS A 93 -14.04 -19.56 -5.19
CA HIS A 93 -14.20 -20.70 -4.29
C HIS A 93 -13.58 -21.96 -4.91
N TYR A 94 -12.89 -22.71 -4.07
CA TYR A 94 -11.94 -23.72 -4.53
C TYR A 94 -12.68 -24.95 -5.08
N ASP A 95 -12.67 -25.12 -6.40
CA ASP A 95 -12.96 -26.41 -7.01
C ASP A 95 -11.75 -27.33 -6.81
N GLU A 96 -11.90 -28.35 -5.96
CA GLU A 96 -10.83 -29.30 -5.64
C GLU A 96 -10.35 -30.09 -6.86
N THR A 97 -11.15 -30.15 -7.92
CA THR A 97 -10.90 -30.99 -9.11
C THR A 97 -9.89 -30.39 -10.10
N ILE A 98 -9.64 -29.08 -10.05
CA ILE A 98 -8.66 -28.42 -10.92
C ILE A 98 -7.24 -28.62 -10.35
N PRO A 99 -6.18 -28.82 -11.16
CA PRO A 99 -4.80 -28.81 -10.66
C PRO A 99 -4.37 -27.41 -10.19
N SER A 100 -3.69 -27.32 -9.03
CA SER A 100 -3.25 -26.05 -8.42
C SER A 100 -2.50 -25.11 -9.38
N ALA A 101 -1.69 -25.66 -10.30
CA ALA A 101 -0.93 -24.90 -11.30
C ALA A 101 -1.82 -24.16 -12.32
N GLU A 102 -3.00 -24.69 -12.63
CA GLU A 102 -3.94 -24.12 -13.62
C GLU A 102 -4.94 -23.15 -12.97
N LYS A 103 -5.16 -23.28 -11.65
CA LYS A 103 -6.13 -22.45 -10.90
C LYS A 103 -5.84 -20.97 -11.01
N ASN A 104 -4.58 -20.56 -10.91
CA ASN A 104 -4.23 -19.14 -10.95
C ASN A 104 -4.53 -18.52 -12.32
N GLY A 105 -4.17 -19.22 -13.41
CA GLY A 105 -4.51 -18.79 -14.77
C GLY A 105 -6.01 -18.69 -14.99
N ALA A 106 -6.77 -19.72 -14.58
CA ALA A 106 -8.23 -19.73 -14.68
C ALA A 106 -8.90 -18.59 -13.89
N LYS A 107 -8.44 -18.32 -12.67
CA LYS A 107 -8.92 -17.23 -11.81
C LYS A 107 -8.74 -15.85 -12.45
N LEU A 108 -7.59 -15.59 -13.05
CA LEU A 108 -7.32 -14.34 -13.78
C LEU A 108 -8.16 -14.20 -15.05
N GLN A 109 -8.62 -15.31 -15.63
CA GLN A 109 -9.51 -15.30 -16.78
C GLN A 109 -11.01 -15.25 -16.41
N HIS A 110 -11.34 -15.47 -15.13
CA HIS A 110 -12.72 -15.54 -14.66
C HIS A 110 -13.47 -14.21 -14.86
N ALA A 111 -14.76 -14.30 -15.21
CA ALA A 111 -15.59 -13.15 -15.56
C ALA A 111 -15.70 -12.13 -14.41
N THR A 112 -15.82 -12.58 -13.16
CA THR A 112 -15.89 -11.69 -12.00
C THR A 112 -14.61 -10.90 -11.80
N PHE A 113 -13.43 -11.52 -11.97
CA PHE A 113 -12.16 -10.80 -11.88
C PHE A 113 -11.98 -9.80 -13.02
N LYS A 114 -12.30 -10.21 -14.26
CA LYS A 114 -12.28 -9.31 -15.43
C LYS A 114 -13.23 -8.13 -15.26
N SER A 115 -14.37 -8.31 -14.59
CA SER A 115 -15.34 -7.23 -14.35
C SER A 115 -14.75 -6.06 -13.54
N LEU A 116 -13.70 -6.30 -12.73
CA LEU A 116 -13.00 -5.24 -12.02
C LEU A 116 -12.38 -4.21 -12.97
N ALA A 117 -12.09 -4.57 -14.23
CA ALA A 117 -11.57 -3.64 -15.23
C ALA A 117 -12.54 -2.48 -15.53
N GLY A 118 -13.84 -2.72 -15.40
CA GLY A 118 -14.91 -1.73 -15.62
C GLY A 118 -15.37 -1.03 -14.34
N TYR A 119 -14.69 -1.23 -13.21
CA TYR A 119 -15.04 -0.55 -11.97
C TYR A 119 -14.68 0.94 -12.07
N GLU A 120 -15.71 1.80 -12.04
CA GLU A 120 -15.53 3.25 -12.01
C GLU A 120 -15.64 3.77 -10.58
N VAL A 121 -14.50 4.21 -10.03
CA VAL A 121 -14.44 4.83 -8.71
C VAL A 121 -15.12 6.20 -8.71
N ALA A 122 -15.84 6.53 -7.64
CA ALA A 122 -16.49 7.84 -7.54
C ALA A 122 -15.46 8.99 -7.66
N PRO A 123 -15.83 10.12 -8.32
CA PRO A 123 -14.87 11.18 -8.66
C PRO A 123 -14.00 11.70 -7.51
N PRO A 124 -14.50 11.87 -6.26
CA PRO A 124 -13.67 12.32 -5.13
C PRO A 124 -12.52 11.39 -4.78
N PHE A 125 -12.63 10.10 -5.13
CA PHE A 125 -11.64 9.08 -4.79
C PHE A 125 -10.80 8.63 -5.99
N ASN A 126 -11.00 9.25 -7.16
CA ASN A 126 -10.25 8.94 -8.35
C ASN A 126 -8.75 9.17 -8.13
N TRP A 127 -7.93 8.18 -8.47
CA TRP A 127 -6.49 8.21 -8.25
C TRP A 127 -5.75 8.35 -9.57
N LYS A 128 -5.23 9.57 -9.80
CA LYS A 128 -4.41 9.88 -10.99
C LYS A 128 -2.97 9.48 -10.74
N SER A 129 -2.54 8.35 -11.30
CA SER A 129 -1.15 7.90 -11.26
C SER A 129 -0.71 7.35 -12.62
N THR A 130 0.41 7.86 -13.14
CA THR A 130 0.99 7.38 -14.41
C THR A 130 1.51 5.95 -14.29
N GLN A 131 1.93 5.53 -13.10
CA GLN A 131 2.34 4.13 -12.87
C GLN A 131 1.13 3.21 -12.83
N LEU A 132 0.04 3.65 -12.20
CA LEU A 132 -1.22 2.92 -12.14
C LEU A 132 -1.81 2.68 -13.55
N ASN A 133 -1.66 3.66 -14.45
CA ASN A 133 -2.12 3.55 -15.84
C ASN A 133 -1.34 2.51 -16.69
N LYS A 134 -0.18 2.04 -16.21
CA LYS A 134 0.61 1.00 -16.90
C LYS A 134 0.22 -0.42 -16.48
N MET A 135 -0.63 -0.55 -15.46
CA MET A 135 -1.09 -1.84 -14.98
C MET A 135 -2.28 -2.34 -15.80
N ALA A 136 -2.47 -3.67 -15.83
CA ALA A 136 -3.70 -4.26 -16.32
C ALA A 136 -4.90 -3.70 -15.52
N ALA A 137 -6.02 -3.45 -16.20
CA ALA A 137 -7.16 -2.74 -15.61
C ALA A 137 -7.69 -3.37 -14.30
N PRO A 138 -7.84 -4.71 -14.16
CA PRO A 138 -8.21 -5.31 -12.88
C PRO A 138 -7.20 -5.03 -11.76
N ASN A 139 -5.89 -5.13 -12.06
CA ASN A 139 -4.83 -4.87 -11.08
C ASN A 139 -4.81 -3.41 -10.64
N ARG A 140 -5.06 -2.47 -11.58
CA ARG A 140 -5.27 -1.06 -11.23
C ARG A 140 -6.43 -0.89 -10.26
N THR A 141 -7.55 -1.56 -10.48
CA THR A 141 -8.71 -1.49 -9.59
C THR A 141 -8.38 -2.00 -8.19
N LEU A 142 -7.62 -3.10 -8.06
CA LEU A 142 -7.17 -3.58 -6.75
C LEU A 142 -6.34 -2.53 -5.99
N HIS A 143 -5.45 -1.82 -6.68
CA HIS A 143 -4.65 -0.75 -6.06
C HIS A 143 -5.52 0.46 -5.64
N VAL A 144 -6.54 0.79 -6.42
CA VAL A 144 -7.53 1.81 -6.02
C VAL A 144 -8.27 1.36 -4.76
N PHE A 145 -8.62 0.08 -4.64
CA PHE A 145 -9.26 -0.46 -3.43
C PHE A 145 -8.33 -0.42 -2.21
N MET A 146 -7.05 -0.73 -2.35
CA MET A 146 -6.08 -0.59 -1.25
C MET A 146 -6.05 0.86 -0.72
N ARG A 147 -5.98 1.83 -1.64
CA ARG A 147 -6.02 3.25 -1.30
C ARG A 147 -7.31 3.63 -0.60
N LEU A 148 -8.46 3.22 -1.13
CA LEU A 148 -9.78 3.48 -0.55
C LEU A 148 -9.91 2.94 0.87
N TYR A 149 -9.52 1.68 1.08
CA TYR A 149 -9.61 1.03 2.38
C TYR A 149 -8.69 1.69 3.39
N TRP A 150 -7.47 2.06 2.99
CA TRP A 150 -6.57 2.79 3.87
C TRP A 150 -7.11 4.18 4.24
N MET A 151 -7.69 4.90 3.28
CA MET A 151 -8.35 6.18 3.54
C MET A 151 -9.50 6.03 4.55
N ASP A 152 -10.34 5.00 4.42
CA ASP A 152 -11.42 4.72 5.37
C ASP A 152 -10.89 4.34 6.75
N THR A 153 -9.90 3.44 6.83
CA THR A 153 -9.25 3.07 8.09
C THR A 153 -8.71 4.31 8.80
N VAL A 154 -7.94 5.16 8.10
CA VAL A 154 -7.38 6.39 8.70
C VAL A 154 -8.46 7.42 9.05
N SER A 155 -9.56 7.50 8.29
CA SER A 155 -10.67 8.40 8.61
C SER A 155 -11.32 8.10 9.97
N ARG A 156 -11.26 6.84 10.40
CA ARG A 156 -11.80 6.37 11.68
C ARG A 156 -10.83 6.61 12.85
N VAL A 157 -9.57 6.97 12.57
CA VAL A 157 -8.56 7.32 13.58
C VAL A 157 -8.76 8.76 14.04
N GLN A 158 -9.75 8.97 14.91
CA GLN A 158 -10.19 10.31 15.32
C GLN A 158 -9.49 10.85 16.58
N THR A 159 -8.89 9.98 17.40
CA THR A 159 -8.25 10.39 18.66
C THR A 159 -6.72 10.35 18.57
N ASP A 160 -6.06 11.21 19.34
CA ASP A 160 -4.59 11.20 19.46
C ASP A 160 -4.06 9.91 20.09
N ALA A 161 -4.86 9.23 20.91
CA ALA A 161 -4.51 7.94 21.48
C ALA A 161 -4.46 6.86 20.38
N SER A 162 -5.53 6.74 19.59
CA SER A 162 -5.59 5.82 18.45
C SER A 162 -4.51 6.13 17.43
N ARG A 163 -4.24 7.41 17.15
CA ARG A 163 -3.15 7.80 16.23
C ARG A 163 -1.79 7.33 16.75
N ARG A 164 -1.50 7.48 18.04
CA ARG A 164 -0.23 7.00 18.63
C ARG A 164 -0.11 5.49 18.54
N GLU A 165 -1.18 4.76 18.83
CA GLU A 165 -1.21 3.30 18.70
C GLU A 165 -0.95 2.84 17.26
N TRP A 166 -1.56 3.53 16.29
CA TRP A 166 -1.31 3.28 14.87
C TRP A 166 0.14 3.56 14.47
N LEU A 167 0.74 4.67 14.94
CA LEU A 167 2.15 4.96 14.71
C LEU A 167 3.06 3.87 15.27
N THR A 168 2.83 3.44 16.51
CA THR A 168 3.58 2.32 17.12
C THR A 168 3.43 1.05 16.30
N THR A 169 2.20 0.71 15.90
CA THR A 169 1.93 -0.50 15.11
C THR A 169 2.68 -0.48 13.77
N LEU A 170 2.62 0.63 13.04
CA LEU A 170 3.29 0.76 11.75
C LEU A 170 4.83 0.75 11.87
N LYS A 171 5.39 1.24 13.00
CA LYS A 171 6.84 1.22 13.27
C LYS A 171 7.35 -0.16 13.68
N ASP A 172 6.58 -0.86 14.51
CA ASP A 172 7.02 -2.10 15.15
C ASP A 172 6.69 -3.34 14.31
N THR A 173 5.82 -3.22 13.30
CA THR A 173 5.46 -4.37 12.48
C THR A 173 6.53 -4.58 11.40
N PRO A 174 7.23 -5.72 11.41
CA PRO A 174 8.23 -6.01 10.40
C PRO A 174 7.54 -6.13 9.04
N VAL A 175 7.97 -5.30 8.10
CA VAL A 175 7.63 -5.44 6.68
C VAL A 175 8.73 -6.32 6.05
N SER A 176 8.36 -7.13 5.06
CA SER A 176 9.34 -7.87 4.26
C SER A 176 10.46 -6.95 3.76
N GLU A 177 11.72 -7.40 3.83
CA GLU A 177 12.88 -6.67 3.32
C GLU A 177 12.79 -6.33 1.82
N TYR A 178 11.97 -7.08 1.07
CA TYR A 178 11.70 -6.86 -0.35
C TYR A 178 10.69 -5.75 -0.61
N LEU A 179 10.04 -5.24 0.43
CA LEU A 179 9.13 -4.11 0.33
C LEU A 179 9.78 -2.84 0.85
N MET A 180 9.22 -1.73 0.40
CA MET A 180 9.65 -0.40 0.81
C MET A 180 9.26 -0.11 2.26
N THR A 181 10.14 0.62 2.92
CA THR A 181 9.86 1.31 4.17
C THR A 181 8.67 2.26 3.96
N ILE A 182 7.68 2.19 4.84
CA ILE A 182 6.63 3.19 4.93
C ILE A 182 7.09 4.28 5.89
N VAL A 183 6.78 5.54 5.60
CA VAL A 183 6.91 6.62 6.61
C VAL A 183 5.59 6.65 7.40
N PRO A 184 5.55 6.12 8.64
CA PRO A 184 4.28 5.91 9.35
C PRO A 184 3.47 7.19 9.56
N GLU A 185 4.15 8.29 9.83
CA GLU A 185 3.54 9.60 10.02
C GLU A 185 2.87 10.09 8.74
N LYS A 186 3.48 9.85 7.58
CA LYS A 186 2.88 10.19 6.29
C LYS A 186 1.67 9.30 5.99
N ALA A 187 1.77 8.00 6.27
CA ALA A 187 0.67 7.05 6.07
C ALA A 187 -0.61 7.49 6.80
N LEU A 188 -0.48 8.07 8.00
CA LEU A 188 -1.62 8.60 8.77
C LEU A 188 -1.96 10.06 8.48
N ALA A 189 -0.99 10.89 8.11
CA ALA A 189 -1.23 12.32 7.88
C ALA A 189 -1.77 12.61 6.48
N ARG A 190 -1.40 11.81 5.47
CA ARG A 190 -1.76 12.01 4.05
C ARG A 190 -2.12 10.67 3.41
N PRO A 191 -3.14 9.95 3.94
CA PRO A 191 -3.45 8.57 3.55
C PRO A 191 -3.83 8.40 2.07
N GLY A 192 -4.24 9.47 1.39
CA GLY A 192 -4.57 9.47 -0.03
C GLY A 192 -3.41 9.77 -0.98
N GLU A 193 -2.20 10.03 -0.48
CA GLU A 193 -1.01 10.45 -1.26
C GLU A 193 0.16 9.47 -1.16
N LEU A 194 -0.11 8.21 -0.87
CA LEU A 194 0.92 7.18 -0.85
C LEU A 194 1.19 6.68 -2.27
N SER A 195 2.39 6.15 -2.47
CA SER A 195 2.78 5.43 -3.68
C SER A 195 2.12 4.06 -3.72
N ILE A 196 2.20 3.41 -4.88
CA ILE A 196 1.74 2.04 -5.07
C ILE A 196 2.44 1.10 -4.08
N GLY A 197 3.77 1.16 -3.98
CA GLY A 197 4.53 0.29 -3.06
C GLY A 197 4.24 0.54 -1.58
N GLU A 198 3.93 1.78 -1.18
CA GLU A 198 3.49 2.06 0.20
C GLU A 198 2.12 1.41 0.49
N TYR A 199 1.18 1.42 -0.46
CA TYR A 199 -0.10 0.70 -0.29
C TYR A 199 0.07 -0.81 -0.29
N GLU A 200 0.96 -1.36 -1.12
CA GLU A 200 1.30 -2.80 -1.10
C GLU A 200 1.94 -3.20 0.24
N ALA A 201 2.79 -2.35 0.81
CA ALA A 201 3.37 -2.58 2.14
C ALA A 201 2.31 -2.55 3.24
N LEU A 202 1.39 -1.58 3.21
CA LEU A 202 0.25 -1.52 4.12
C LEU A 202 -0.65 -2.76 4.01
N GLN A 203 -0.86 -3.28 2.80
CA GLN A 203 -1.64 -4.50 2.61
C GLN A 203 -0.96 -5.72 3.26
N GLN A 204 0.36 -5.87 3.13
CA GLN A 204 1.08 -6.97 3.79
C GLN A 204 1.00 -6.87 5.31
N LEU A 205 1.07 -5.64 5.84
CA LEU A 205 0.84 -5.38 7.25
C LEU A 205 -0.54 -5.89 7.67
N VAL A 206 -1.59 -5.55 6.92
CA VAL A 206 -2.97 -5.97 7.20
C VAL A 206 -3.19 -7.48 7.07
N GLY A 207 -2.53 -8.13 6.12
CA GLY A 207 -2.61 -9.58 5.90
C GLY A 207 -1.86 -10.42 6.94
N SER A 208 -0.90 -9.85 7.66
CA SER A 208 -0.27 -10.52 8.81
C SER A 208 -1.31 -10.67 9.93
N SER A 209 -1.57 -11.89 10.37
CA SER A 209 -2.64 -12.26 11.32
C SER A 209 -2.60 -11.54 12.68
N SER A 210 -1.55 -10.77 12.95
CA SER A 210 -1.38 -9.88 14.10
C SER A 210 -2.00 -8.49 13.92
N PHE A 211 -2.11 -7.96 12.70
CA PHE A 211 -2.54 -6.59 12.46
C PHE A 211 -4.04 -6.36 12.72
N PRO A 212 -4.97 -7.22 12.25
CA PRO A 212 -6.38 -7.14 12.66
C PRO A 212 -6.52 -7.29 14.19
N ARG A 213 -5.71 -8.15 14.83
CA ARG A 213 -5.74 -8.35 16.29
C ARG A 213 -5.22 -7.17 17.12
N ARG A 214 -4.30 -6.36 16.58
CA ARG A 214 -3.69 -5.22 17.29
C ARG A 214 -4.49 -3.93 17.07
N VAL A 215 -5.03 -3.70 15.88
CA VAL A 215 -6.02 -2.65 15.61
C VAL A 215 -7.30 -2.86 16.44
N ARG A 216 -7.64 -4.13 16.75
CA ARG A 216 -8.75 -4.53 17.64
C ARG A 216 -8.64 -4.05 19.10
N ARG A 217 -7.51 -3.51 19.58
CA ARG A 217 -7.40 -2.98 20.96
C ARG A 217 -8.09 -1.63 21.17
N GLY A 218 -8.73 -1.08 20.13
CA GLY A 218 -9.70 0.02 20.19
C GLY A 218 -11.15 -0.38 19.85
N THR A 219 -11.56 -1.62 20.17
CA THR A 219 -12.93 -2.21 20.11
C THR A 219 -13.69 -2.12 18.78
N ILE A 220 -13.63 -3.18 17.96
CA ILE A 220 -14.73 -3.61 17.07
C ILE A 220 -14.65 -5.15 16.97
N ASP A 221 -15.77 -5.85 17.22
CA ASP A 221 -15.97 -7.28 16.88
C ASP A 221 -15.65 -7.52 15.39
N ALA A 222 -15.32 -8.75 14.97
CA ALA A 222 -14.93 -9.08 13.59
C ALA A 222 -15.83 -8.37 12.56
N SER A 223 -15.33 -7.26 12.02
CA SER A 223 -16.16 -6.26 11.34
C SER A 223 -16.08 -6.47 9.83
N PRO A 224 -17.02 -5.91 9.05
CA PRO A 224 -16.93 -5.87 7.58
C PRO A 224 -15.58 -5.33 7.05
N GLU A 225 -14.85 -4.56 7.86
CA GLU A 225 -13.50 -4.07 7.54
C GLU A 225 -12.42 -5.18 7.50
N ASP A 226 -12.50 -6.18 8.37
CA ASP A 226 -11.57 -7.31 8.34
C ASP A 226 -11.79 -8.17 7.08
N GLY A 227 -13.06 -8.36 6.70
CA GLY A 227 -13.45 -9.14 5.52
C GLY A 227 -13.00 -8.52 4.19
N ARG A 228 -13.12 -7.20 4.05
CA ARG A 228 -12.72 -6.49 2.82
C ARG A 228 -11.20 -6.52 2.60
N TRP A 229 -10.41 -6.33 3.65
CA TRP A 229 -8.95 -6.38 3.58
C TRP A 229 -8.45 -7.80 3.30
N LEU A 230 -9.07 -8.81 3.91
CA LEU A 230 -8.77 -10.20 3.64
C LEU A 230 -9.05 -10.57 2.17
N SER A 231 -10.23 -10.21 1.66
CA SER A 231 -10.61 -10.47 0.26
C SER A 231 -9.63 -9.81 -0.71
N LEU A 232 -9.23 -8.56 -0.42
CA LEU A 232 -8.25 -7.83 -1.20
C LEU A 232 -6.87 -8.50 -1.18
N ALA A 233 -6.39 -8.92 -0.01
CA ALA A 233 -5.13 -9.63 0.14
C ALA A 233 -5.11 -10.95 -0.62
N LEU A 234 -6.17 -11.76 -0.47
CA LEU A 234 -6.32 -13.04 -1.16
C LEU A 234 -6.27 -12.89 -2.68
N ILE A 235 -7.02 -11.92 -3.22
CA ILE A 235 -7.08 -11.68 -4.66
C ILE A 235 -5.75 -11.10 -5.16
N HIS A 236 -5.22 -10.08 -4.49
CA HIS A 236 -3.99 -9.41 -4.92
C HIS A 236 -2.79 -10.36 -4.93
N MET A 237 -2.59 -11.16 -3.87
CA MET A 237 -1.48 -12.10 -3.80
C MET A 237 -1.47 -13.12 -4.95
N GLN A 238 -2.65 -13.55 -5.41
CA GLN A 238 -2.77 -14.49 -6.53
C GLN A 238 -2.54 -13.82 -7.90
N THR A 239 -2.70 -12.49 -7.97
CA THR A 239 -2.44 -11.69 -9.18
C THR A 239 -0.98 -11.27 -9.34
N VAL A 240 -0.24 -11.10 -8.23
CA VAL A 240 1.15 -10.57 -8.23
C VAL A 240 2.21 -11.66 -8.03
N ARG A 241 1.88 -12.82 -7.44
CA ARG A 241 2.82 -13.95 -7.30
C ARG A 241 3.45 -14.46 -8.61
N PRO A 242 2.77 -14.41 -9.79
CA PRO A 242 3.45 -14.72 -11.05
C PRO A 242 4.53 -13.70 -11.43
N CYS A 243 4.47 -12.46 -10.93
CA CYS A 243 5.40 -11.39 -11.31
C CYS A 243 6.57 -11.19 -10.34
N LEU A 244 6.51 -11.68 -9.10
CA LEU A 244 7.62 -11.54 -8.14
C LEU A 244 8.73 -12.59 -8.33
N LEU A 245 8.44 -13.71 -9.01
CA LEU A 245 9.43 -14.73 -9.36
C LEU A 245 10.26 -14.36 -10.60
N ASP A 246 9.81 -13.40 -11.42
CA ASP A 246 10.57 -12.88 -12.56
C ASP A 246 11.66 -11.86 -12.16
N TYR A 247 11.80 -11.55 -10.86
CA TYR A 247 12.84 -10.66 -10.34
C TYR A 247 13.95 -11.40 -9.56
N VAL A 248 13.92 -12.74 -9.58
CA VAL A 248 15.01 -13.60 -9.09
C VAL A 248 15.50 -14.47 -10.25
N THR A 249 15.95 -13.82 -11.32
CA THR A 249 16.88 -14.38 -12.32
C THR A 249 17.74 -13.27 -12.89
#